data_AF-A0A2V5Q6R9-F1
#
_entry.id   AF-A0A2V5Q6R9-F1
#
_cell.length_a   1.000
_cell.length_b   1.000
_cell.length_c   1.000
_cell.angle_alpha   90.00
_cell.angle_beta   90.00
_cell.angle_gamma   90.00
#
_symmetry.space_group_name_H-M   'P 1'
#
loop_
_entity.id
_entity.type
_entity.pdbx_description
1 polymer ?
#
loop_
_entity_poly.entity_id
_entity_poly.type
_entity_poly.pdbx_seq_one_letter_code
_entity_poly.pdbx_strand_id
1 'polypeptide(L)' 'KTVKLSVPLVVRLEGTNVERGKQLLKKSGVALIAADDLADAAQKAVAAAATANSKSQIPT' A
#
# COMPACT_ATOMS: atom_id res chain seq x y z
N LYS A 1 -14.24 -13.03 0.09
CA LYS A 1 -13.80 -12.44 1.37
C LYS A 1 -13.29 -11.03 1.09
N THR A 2 -13.99 -10.01 1.56
CA THR A 2 -13.60 -8.59 1.34
C THR A 2 -12.62 -8.20 2.42
N VAL A 3 -11.38 -7.90 2.04
CA VAL A 3 -10.35 -7.45 2.97
C VAL A 3 -10.56 -5.97 3.22
N LYS A 4 -11.15 -5.61 4.38
CA LYS A 4 -11.22 -4.22 4.84
C LYS A 4 -9.93 -3.89 5.56
N LEU A 5 -8.99 -3.26 4.87
CA LEU A 5 -7.73 -2.80 5.46
C LEU A 5 -7.91 -1.38 5.98
N SER A 6 -7.78 -1.19 7.29
CA SER A 6 -7.78 0.12 7.96
C SER A 6 -6.41 0.79 8.00
N VAL A 7 -5.38 0.08 7.54
CA VAL A 7 -3.98 0.51 7.53
C VAL A 7 -3.44 0.57 6.11
N PRO A 8 -2.48 1.46 5.82
CA PRO A 8 -1.89 1.56 4.49
C PRO A 8 -1.12 0.29 4.12
N LEU A 9 -1.28 -0.15 2.87
CA LEU A 9 -0.62 -1.34 2.33
C LEU A 9 0.46 -0.93 1.33
N VAL A 10 1.72 -1.28 1.62
CA VAL A 10 2.84 -1.13 0.68
C VAL A 10 3.19 -2.50 0.11
N VAL A 11 3.29 -2.59 -1.22
CA VAL A 11 3.54 -3.85 -1.92
C VAL A 11 4.71 -3.68 -2.87
N ARG A 12 5.76 -4.46 -2.66
CA ARG A 12 6.84 -4.67 -3.63
C ARG A 12 6.55 -5.94 -4.42
N LEU A 13 6.47 -5.83 -5.75
CA LEU A 13 6.27 -6.97 -6.64
C LEU A 13 7.51 -7.19 -7.49
N GLU A 14 8.05 -8.41 -7.45
CA GLU A 14 9.23 -8.82 -8.22
C GLU A 14 8.93 -10.09 -9.03
N GLY A 15 9.54 -10.20 -10.21
CA GLY A 15 9.45 -11.40 -11.06
C GLY A 15 8.71 -11.20 -12.40
N THR A 16 8.39 -12.31 -13.07
CA THR A 16 7.91 -12.32 -14.47
C THR A 16 6.47 -11.84 -14.67
N ASN A 17 5.66 -11.78 -13.61
CA ASN A 17 4.22 -11.47 -13.71
C ASN A 17 3.83 -10.20 -12.95
N VAL A 18 4.79 -9.29 -12.72
CA VAL A 18 4.56 -8.04 -11.99
C VAL A 18 3.44 -7.22 -12.62
N GLU A 19 3.38 -7.10 -13.95
CA GLU A 19 2.31 -6.36 -14.62
C GLU A 19 0.92 -6.94 -14.34
N ARG A 20 0.78 -8.27 -14.45
CA ARG A 20 -0.48 -8.96 -14.17
C ARG A 20 -0.87 -8.84 -12.70
N GLY A 21 0.09 -8.92 -11.80
CA GLY A 21 -0.10 -8.66 -10.36
C GLY A 21 -0.60 -7.24 -10.10
N LYS A 22 0.04 -6.23 -10.68
CA LYS A 22 -0.37 -4.82 -10.57
C LYS A 22 -1.81 -4.61 -11.10
N GLN A 23 -2.18 -5.25 -12.21
CA GLN A 23 -3.54 -5.15 -12.76
C GLN A 23 -4.59 -5.81 -11.86
N LEU A 24 -4.31 -6.99 -11.31
CA LEU A 24 -5.21 -7.67 -10.36
C LEU A 24 -5.43 -6.83 -9.10
N LEU A 25 -4.36 -6.22 -8.60
CA LEU A 25 -4.44 -5.37 -7.42
C LEU A 25 -5.14 -4.02 -7.68
N LYS A 26 -5.01 -3.45 -8.90
CA LYS A 26 -5.81 -2.28 -9.30
C LYS A 26 -7.31 -2.62 -9.38
N LYS A 27 -7.64 -3.81 -9.87
CA LYS A 27 -9.02 -4.29 -10.01
C LYS A 27 -9.65 -4.71 -8.67
N SER A 28 -8.85 -5.01 -7.64
CA SER A 28 -9.37 -5.43 -6.34
C SER A 28 -9.92 -4.28 -5.49
N GLY A 29 -9.74 -3.02 -5.92
CA GLY A 29 -10.24 -1.85 -5.21
C GLY A 29 -9.52 -1.58 -3.89
N VAL A 30 -8.36 -2.22 -3.67
CA VAL A 30 -7.54 -2.02 -2.48
C VAL A 30 -6.60 -0.85 -2.71
N ALA A 31 -6.64 0.14 -1.83
CA ALA A 31 -5.67 1.23 -1.83
C ALA A 31 -4.29 0.66 -1.45
N LEU A 32 -3.37 0.65 -2.42
CA LEU A 32 -2.02 0.14 -2.24
C LEU A 32 -0.98 1.13 -2.77
N ILE A 33 0.21 1.03 -2.20
CA ILE A 33 1.37 1.79 -2.60
C ILE A 33 2.38 0.80 -3.19
N ALA A 34 2.69 0.94 -4.48
CA ALA A 34 3.68 0.09 -5.13
C ALA A 34 5.09 0.57 -4.78
N ALA A 35 5.96 -0.37 -4.43
CA ALA A 35 7.37 -0.13 -4.19
C ALA A 35 8.23 -0.92 -5.18
N ASP A 36 9.35 -0.32 -5.58
CA ASP A 36 10.26 -0.88 -6.58
C ASP A 36 11.39 -1.69 -5.94
N ASP A 37 11.85 -1.30 -4.75
CA ASP A 37 12.84 -2.05 -3.99
C ASP A 37 12.49 -2.07 -2.49
N LEU A 38 13.32 -2.73 -1.67
CA LEU A 38 13.07 -2.85 -0.23
C LEU A 38 13.27 -1.53 0.52
N ALA A 39 14.22 -0.70 0.10
CA ALA A 39 14.49 0.59 0.73
C ALA A 39 13.34 1.57 0.43
N ASP A 40 12.89 1.61 -0.82
CA ASP A 40 11.72 2.36 -1.27
C ASP A 40 10.44 1.88 -0.55
N ALA A 41 10.27 0.56 -0.40
CA ALA A 41 9.16 0.01 0.37
C ALA A 41 9.19 0.48 1.84
N ALA A 42 10.36 0.48 2.47
CA ALA A 42 10.52 0.96 3.84
C ALA A 42 10.22 2.45 3.98
N GLN A 43 10.74 3.29 3.08
CA GLN A 43 10.47 4.73 3.07
C GLN A 43 8.98 5.03 2.88
N LYS A 44 8.35 4.37 1.91
CA LYS A 44 6.91 4.51 1.62
C LYS A 44 6.05 4.03 2.79
N ALA A 45 6.45 2.95 3.47
CA ALA A 45 5.73 2.45 4.64
C ALA A 45 5.76 3.45 5.79
N VAL A 46 6.92 4.03 6.08
CA VAL A 46 7.07 5.06 7.13
C VAL A 46 6.27 6.32 6.79
N ALA A 47 6.36 6.80 5.55
CA ALA A 47 5.59 7.96 5.10
C ALA A 47 4.07 7.71 5.17
N ALA A 48 3.62 6.50 4.80
CA ALA A 48 2.22 6.11 4.87
C ALA A 48 1.73 5.98 6.32
N ALA A 49 2.56 5.47 7.24
CA ALA A 49 2.23 5.40 8.67
C ALA A 49 2.12 6.81 9.28
N ALA A 50 3.02 7.73 8.92
CA ALA A 50 2.98 9.11 9.39
C ALA A 50 1.70 9.84 8.92
N THR A 51 1.31 9.65 7.66
CA THR A 51 0.09 10.26 7.10
C THR A 51 -1.20 9.60 7.58
N ALA A 52 -1.18 8.30 7.90
CA ALA A 52 -2.30 7.60 8.53
C ALA A 52 -2.56 8.13 9.96
N ASN A 53 -1.51 8.46 10.72
CA ASN A 53 -1.65 9.10 12.04
C ASN A 53 -2.35 10.46 11.98
N SER A 54 -2.07 11.27 10.96
CA SER A 54 -2.75 12.57 10.76
C SER A 54 -4.24 12.44 10.41
N LYS A 55 -4.68 11.31 9.85
CA LYS A 55 -6.11 11.05 9.56
C LYS A 55 -6.86 10.38 10.72
N SER A 56 -6.14 9.78 11.69
CA SER A 56 -6.74 9.24 12.92
C SER A 56 -6.87 10.30 14.03
N GLN A 57 -6.22 11.46 13.89
CA GLN A 57 -6.41 12.63 14.74
C GLN A 57 -7.13 13.74 13.96
N ILE A 58 -8.43 13.57 13.75
CA ILE A 58 -9.34 14.72 13.76
C ILE A 58 -10.17 14.61 15.05
N PRO A 59 -9.92 15.53 16.01
CA PRO A 59 -10.63 15.64 17.28
C PRO A 59 -11.92 16.46 17.12
N THR A 60 -12.89 16.16 17.99
CA THR A 60 -14.22 16.80 18.17
C THR A 60 -15.29 16.46 17.14
#